data_AF-A0A6V8PXB5-F1
#
_entry.id   AF-A0A6V8PXB5-F1
#
_cell.length_a   1.000
_cell.length_b   1.000
_cell.length_c   1.000
_cell.angle_alpha   90.00
_cell.angle_beta   90.00
_cell.angle_gamma   90.00
#
_symmetry.space_group_name_H-M   'P 1'
#
loop_
_entity.id
_entity.type
_entity.pdbx_description
1 polymer ?
#
loop_
_entity_poly.entity_id
_entity_poly.type
_entity_poly.pdbx_seq_one_letter_code
_entity_poly.pdbx_strand_id
1 'polypeptide(L)'
;MTDEEIAHFWHTHDVSEFWGEMEEVKEPFRDVRPKRAISMRIDEKALADLKRLASRKGLGYQTMIRMWIKERLEKELQKTA
;
A
#
# COMPACT_ATOMS: atom_id res chain seq x y z
N MET A 1 0.01 26.10 -18.16
CA MET A 1 0.20 25.62 -16.79
C MET A 1 1.62 25.11 -16.65
N THR A 2 2.49 25.98 -16.14
CA THR A 2 3.81 25.60 -15.65
C THR A 2 3.68 25.04 -14.23
N ASP A 3 4.70 24.31 -13.75
CA ASP A 3 4.70 23.75 -12.39
C ASP A 3 4.61 24.86 -11.32
N GLU A 4 5.18 26.04 -11.60
CA GLU A 4 5.12 27.23 -10.73
C GLU A 4 3.69 27.77 -10.60
N GLU A 5 2.94 27.83 -11.70
CA GLU A 5 1.54 28.25 -11.71
C GLU A 5 0.66 27.28 -10.90
N ILE A 6 0.91 25.97 -11.01
CA ILE A 6 0.19 24.94 -10.26
C ILE A 6 0.49 25.07 -8.76
N ALA A 7 1.76 25.20 -8.39
CA ALA A 7 2.16 25.35 -6.99
C ALA A 7 1.54 26.59 -6.33
N HIS A 8 1.52 27.73 -7.04
CA HIS A 8 0.89 28.95 -6.56
C HIS A 8 -0.63 28.78 -6.37
N PHE A 9 -1.30 28.08 -7.30
CA PHE A 9 -2.73 27.78 -7.18
C PHE A 9 -3.06 27.00 -5.91
N TRP A 10 -2.36 25.89 -5.65
CA TRP A 10 -2.58 25.05 -4.45
C TRP A 10 -2.15 25.71 -3.14
N HIS A 11 -1.23 26.67 -3.19
CA HIS A 11 -0.85 27.44 -2.01
C HIS A 11 -1.92 28.48 -1.62
N THR A 12 -2.68 28.96 -2.59
CA THR A 12 -3.56 30.12 -2.41
C THR A 12 -5.04 29.73 -2.27
N HIS A 13 -5.42 28.55 -2.75
CA HIS A 13 -6.80 28.07 -2.71
C HIS A 13 -6.96 26.86 -1.78
N ASP A 14 -8.09 26.81 -1.08
CA ASP A 14 -8.47 25.65 -0.27
C ASP A 14 -9.34 24.69 -1.09
N VAL A 15 -9.11 23.39 -0.93
CA VAL A 15 -9.82 22.36 -1.70
C VAL A 15 -11.33 22.37 -1.42
N SER A 16 -11.74 22.80 -0.21
CA SER A 16 -13.15 22.88 0.19
C SER A 16 -13.95 23.90 -0.61
N GLU A 17 -13.29 24.91 -1.19
CA GLU A 17 -13.94 25.96 -2.01
C GLU A 17 -14.55 25.38 -3.30
N PHE A 18 -14.01 24.26 -3.78
CA PHE A 18 -14.43 23.63 -5.04
C PHE A 18 -15.34 22.41 -4.84
N TRP A 19 -15.73 22.08 -3.61
CA TRP A 19 -16.44 20.83 -3.32
C TRP A 19 -17.79 20.70 -4.07
N GLY A 20 -18.47 21.83 -4.33
CA GLY A 20 -19.70 21.88 -5.12
C GLY A 20 -19.51 21.77 -6.63
N GLU A 21 -18.27 21.92 -7.12
CA GLU A 21 -17.88 21.80 -8.53
C GLU A 21 -17.27 20.43 -8.85
N MET A 22 -16.98 19.61 -7.83
CA MET A 22 -16.42 18.29 -8.01
C MET A 22 -17.48 17.28 -8.45
N GLU A 23 -17.14 16.49 -9.47
CA GLU A 23 -17.95 15.36 -9.89
C GLU A 23 -17.60 14.12 -9.06
N GLU A 24 -18.61 13.38 -8.62
CA GLU A 24 -18.42 12.09 -7.98
C GLU A 24 -17.85 11.09 -8.99
N VAL A 25 -16.65 10.57 -8.70
CA VAL A 25 -16.05 9.49 -9.48
C VAL A 25 -16.87 8.21 -9.25
N LYS A 26 -17.60 7.78 -10.28
CA LYS A 26 -18.46 6.59 -10.24
C LYS A 26 -17.68 5.30 -10.40
N GLU A 27 -16.48 5.39 -10.96
CA GLU A 27 -15.61 4.25 -11.15
C GLU A 27 -15.03 3.78 -9.81
N PRO A 28 -15.14 2.47 -9.49
CA PRO A 28 -14.49 1.94 -8.32
C PRO A 28 -12.97 2.10 -8.45
N PHE A 29 -12.34 2.60 -7.39
CA PHE A 29 -10.89 2.66 -7.31
C PHE A 29 -10.31 1.27 -7.56
N ARG A 30 -9.54 1.13 -8.66
CA ARG A 30 -8.90 -0.12 -9.03
C ARG A 30 -7.39 0.01 -8.83
N ASP A 31 -6.84 -0.71 -7.86
CA ASP A 31 -5.38 -0.85 -7.73
C ASP A 31 -4.86 -1.52 -9.00
N VAL A 32 -4.15 -0.74 -9.84
CA VAL A 32 -3.59 -1.17 -11.13
C VAL A 32 -2.52 -2.27 -11.00
N ARG A 33 -2.13 -2.63 -9.78
CA ARG A 33 -1.18 -3.72 -9.51
C ARG A 33 -1.95 -5.03 -9.27
N PRO A 34 -1.92 -6.00 -10.19
CA PRO A 34 -2.60 -7.27 -10.00
C PRO A 34 -1.97 -8.03 -8.82
N LYS A 35 -2.73 -8.18 -7.74
CA LYS A 35 -2.37 -9.04 -6.60
C LYS A 35 -3.20 -10.32 -6.70
N ARG A 36 -2.55 -11.48 -6.54
CA ARG A 36 -3.24 -12.77 -6.46
C ARG A 36 -3.30 -13.22 -5.01
N ALA A 37 -4.49 -13.60 -4.55
CA ALA A 37 -4.63 -14.25 -3.25
C ALA A 37 -4.03 -15.66 -3.33
N ILE A 38 -3.24 -16.04 -2.34
CA ILE A 38 -2.74 -17.41 -2.16
C ILE A 38 -3.34 -17.97 -0.89
N SER A 39 -3.74 -19.23 -0.92
CA SER A 39 -4.11 -19.98 0.27
C SER A 39 -2.91 -20.79 0.74
N MET A 40 -2.50 -20.61 1.99
CA MET A 40 -1.40 -21.34 2.58
C MET A 40 -1.75 -21.77 4.00
N ARG A 41 -1.33 -22.98 4.38
CA ARG A 41 -1.47 -23.48 5.74
C ARG A 41 -0.29 -22.96 6.57
N ILE A 42 -0.60 -22.39 7.72
CA ILE A 42 0.38 -21.92 8.70
C ILE A 42 -0.05 -22.51 10.04
N ASP A 43 0.91 -23.00 10.81
CA ASP A 43 0.67 -23.43 12.18
C ASP A 43 0.07 -22.30 13.03
N GLU A 44 -0.87 -22.65 13.92
CA GLU A 44 -1.62 -21.69 14.73
C GLU A 44 -0.69 -20.87 15.63
N LYS A 45 0.31 -21.51 16.24
CA LYS A 45 1.29 -20.83 17.09
C LYS A 45 2.11 -19.82 16.27
N ALA A 46 2.57 -20.23 15.09
CA ALA A 46 3.31 -19.34 14.20
C ALA A 46 2.48 -18.13 13.75
N LEU A 47 1.19 -18.33 13.43
CA LEU A 47 0.28 -17.23 13.08
C LEU A 47 0.06 -16.26 14.25
N ALA A 48 -0.08 -16.78 15.48
CA ALA A 48 -0.23 -15.97 16.68
C ALA A 48 1.02 -15.12 16.95
N ASP A 49 2.21 -15.73 16.84
CA ASP A 49 3.49 -15.04 17.04
C ASP A 49 3.73 -13.96 15.97
N LEU A 50 3.36 -14.23 14.72
CA LEU A 50 3.39 -13.26 13.63
C LEU A 50 2.46 -12.05 13.90
N LYS A 51 1.21 -12.30 14.32
CA LYS A 51 0.25 -11.22 14.64
C LYS A 51 0.80 -10.31 15.75
N ARG A 52 1.39 -10.90 16.80
CA ARG A 52 2.02 -10.13 17.90
C ARG A 52 3.20 -9.30 17.39
N LEU A 53 4.08 -9.88 16.57
CA LEU A 53 5.23 -9.17 16.03
C LEU A 53 4.82 -8.02 15.10
N ALA A 54 3.83 -8.26 14.24
CA ALA A 54 3.30 -7.25 13.32
C ALA A 54 2.67 -6.08 14.08
N SER A 55 1.85 -6.36 15.10
CA SER A 55 1.25 -5.35 15.97
C SER A 55 2.31 -4.49 16.67
N ARG A 56 3.37 -5.09 17.23
CA ARG A 56 4.48 -4.33 17.84
C ARG A 56 5.19 -3.39 16.88
N LYS A 57 5.14 -3.68 15.57
CA LYS A 57 5.73 -2.86 14.51
C LYS A 57 4.73 -1.92 13.84
N GLY A 58 3.49 -1.85 14.32
CA GLY A 58 2.43 -1.03 13.70
C GLY A 58 2.00 -1.53 12.31
N LEU A 59 2.21 -2.80 12.00
CA LEU A 59 1.92 -3.40 10.69
C LEU A 59 0.83 -4.47 10.81
N GLY A 60 0.02 -4.63 9.76
CA GLY A 60 -0.84 -5.79 9.60
C GLY A 60 -0.02 -7.05 9.32
N TYR A 61 -0.42 -8.19 9.89
CA TYR A 61 0.32 -9.47 9.73
C TYR A 61 0.47 -9.89 8.26
N GLN A 62 -0.56 -9.66 7.43
CA GLN A 62 -0.49 -9.93 5.98
C GLN A 62 0.49 -8.99 5.26
N THR A 63 0.63 -7.75 5.72
CA THR A 63 1.64 -6.82 5.18
C THR A 63 3.04 -7.30 5.52
N MET A 64 3.25 -7.73 6.77
CA MET A 64 4.53 -8.30 7.21
C MET A 64 4.91 -9.55 6.41
N ILE A 65 3.99 -10.49 6.20
CA ILE A 65 4.23 -11.68 5.35
C ILE A 65 4.68 -11.27 3.95
N ARG A 66 3.96 -10.34 3.31
CA ARG A 66 4.28 -9.88 1.96
C ARG A 66 5.66 -9.24 1.87
N MET A 67 6.03 -8.44 2.87
CA MET A 67 7.35 -7.81 2.94
C MET A 67 8.46 -8.85 3.06
N TRP A 68 8.32 -9.83 3.96
CA TRP A 68 9.32 -10.87 4.15
C TRP A 68 9.47 -11.79 2.94
N ILE A 69 8.36 -12.16 2.29
CA ILE A 69 8.41 -12.95 1.05
C ILE A 69 9.19 -12.18 -0.02
N LYS A 70 8.87 -10.90 -0.22
CA LYS A 70 9.57 -10.04 -1.20
C LYS A 70 11.06 -9.95 -0.88
N GLU A 71 11.41 -9.64 0.36
CA GLU A 71 12.80 -9.53 0.80
C GLU A 71 13.58 -10.83 0.58
N ARG A 72 12.97 -11.99 0.88
CA ARG A 72 13.64 -13.28 0.67
C ARG A 72 13.80 -13.59 -0.81
N LEU A 73 12.81 -13.33 -1.65
CA LEU A 73 12.90 -13.53 -3.10
C LEU A 73 14.00 -12.67 -3.72
N GLU A 74 14.07 -11.39 -3.36
CA GLU A 74 15.13 -10.48 -3.85
C GLU A 74 16.52 -11.00 -3.48
N LYS A 75 16.69 -11.49 -2.24
CA LYS A 75 17.96 -12.08 -1.78
C LYS A 75 18.35 -13.34 -2.55
N GLU A 76 17.40 -14.23 -2.86
CA GLU A 76 17.70 -15.46 -3.63
C GLU A 76 18.00 -15.16 -5.10
N LEU A 77 17.27 -14.21 -5.72
CA LEU A 77 17.52 -13.80 -7.09
C LEU A 77 18.90 -13.14 -7.26
N GLN A 78 19.33 -12.33 -6.29
CA GLN A 78 20.67 -11.73 -6.29
C GLN A 78 21.80 -12.74 -6.12
N LYS A 79 21.57 -13.85 -5.40
CA LYS A 79 22.58 -14.91 -5.21
C LYS A 79 22.73 -15.84 -6.41
N THR A 80 21.73 -15.88 -7.28
CA THR A 80 21.70 -16.75 -8.46
C THR A 80 22.27 -16.03 -9.70
N ALA A 81 22.55 -14.73 -9.59
CA ALA A 81 23.14 -13.89 -10.63
C ALA A 81 24.67 -13.84 -10.54
#